data_AF-A0A651E1N2-F1
#
_entry.id   AF-A0A651E1N2-F1
#
_cell.length_a   1.000
_cell.length_b   1.000
_cell.length_c   1.000
_cell.angle_alpha   90.00
_cell.angle_beta   90.00
_cell.angle_gamma   90.00
#
_symmetry.space_group_name_H-M   'P 1'
#
loop_
_entity.id
_entity.type
_entity.pdbx_description
1 polymer ?
#
loop_
_entity_poly.entity_id
_entity_poly.type
_entity_poly.pdbx_seq_one_letter_code
_entity_poly.pdbx_strand_id
1 'polypeptide(L)'
;MRLFSTVVGLRCALDAYRQAAPDSEAQPLPLSIGLVPTMGALHEGHMSLIHRARRDNDVVVVSIFVNPLQFGPQEDLQHYPKTLDRDRQQCAAAGVDLIFAPTVADLYGEEPAGDRLTQVIPPRSLVDRLCGLARPGHFEGVATVVTKLLNIVQPHRAYFGQKDAQQLAIIRQLVADLNLPVDICGCGIVREGSGLAHSSRNQYLSEEERSQAAVLYRSLQRAEAQFRQGVRQRDDLLAAVQQELETEAGVQPEYIDLVHPRTMTPLDQIDDVGLVAIAARLGSTRLIDNLLLRNRAPIVAIDGPAGAGKSTVVRRVAQELGLLYLDTGAMYRAVTWLALHEGLDPQDEAAIAELVSQCEIQLLPSPDVAQACQVQINGHDVTQAIRTAEVTDQVSAIAAQPYVRKALVQQQQRYGRQGGVIMEGRDIGTHVFPHAELKLFLTASVQERARRRQQDLKNQGQGTPALDDLEQSIYERDRKDSTRVIAPLRKADDAIELQTDHLTIEDVTAQIVRLYHERVSPNPEQTP
;
A
#
# COMPACT_ATOMS: atom_id res chain seq x y z
N MET A 1 13.81 -18.10 14.28
CA MET A 1 13.95 -18.21 12.81
C MET A 1 14.32 -19.63 12.39
N ARG A 2 13.52 -20.29 11.55
CA ARG A 2 13.81 -21.63 10.98
C ARG A 2 14.17 -21.51 9.49
N LEU A 3 15.06 -22.37 9.01
CA LEU A 3 15.46 -22.47 7.60
C LEU A 3 14.86 -23.74 6.99
N PHE A 4 14.23 -23.62 5.82
CA PHE A 4 13.70 -24.72 5.04
C PHE A 4 14.26 -24.70 3.62
N SER A 5 14.68 -25.85 3.11
CA SER A 5 15.04 -26.04 1.71
C SER A 5 13.96 -26.77 0.91
N THR A 6 13.08 -27.53 1.57
CA THR A 6 12.05 -28.33 0.90
C THR A 6 10.66 -27.73 1.05
N VAL A 7 9.83 -27.89 0.01
CA VAL A 7 8.43 -27.43 0.01
C VAL A 7 7.62 -28.10 1.12
N VAL A 8 7.81 -29.40 1.33
CA VAL A 8 7.11 -30.18 2.37
C VAL A 8 7.43 -29.65 3.77
N GLY A 9 8.72 -29.40 4.05
CA GLY A 9 9.14 -28.88 5.35
C GLY A 9 8.56 -27.49 5.64
N LEU A 10 8.59 -26.60 4.65
CA LEU A 10 8.01 -25.26 4.79
C LEU A 10 6.49 -25.31 4.99
N ARG A 11 5.76 -26.11 4.21
CA ARG A 11 4.30 -26.24 4.33
C ARG A 11 3.90 -26.77 5.70
N CYS A 12 4.58 -27.80 6.20
CA CYS A 12 4.35 -28.33 7.55
C CYS A 12 4.50 -27.24 8.63
N ALA A 13 5.50 -26.36 8.52
CA ALA A 13 5.67 -25.26 9.46
C ALA A 13 4.59 -24.18 9.32
N LEU A 14 4.18 -23.84 8.09
CA LEU A 14 3.13 -22.86 7.83
C LEU A 14 1.75 -23.37 8.28
N ASP A 15 1.46 -24.65 8.10
CA ASP A 15 0.21 -25.26 8.55
C ASP A 15 0.06 -25.18 10.06
N ALA A 16 1.15 -25.31 10.83
CA ALA A 16 1.12 -25.09 12.27
C ALA A 16 0.72 -23.64 12.63
N TYR A 17 1.16 -22.63 11.88
CA TYR A 17 0.73 -21.23 12.11
C TYR A 17 -0.73 -20.98 11.71
N ARG A 18 -1.22 -21.67 10.68
CA ARG A 18 -2.62 -21.58 10.23
C ARG A 18 -3.57 -22.33 11.18
N GLN A 19 -3.12 -23.45 11.73
CA GLN A 19 -3.91 -24.34 12.61
C GLN A 19 -3.75 -24.02 14.09
N ALA A 20 -2.87 -23.10 14.48
CA ALA A 20 -2.73 -22.64 15.86
C ALA A 20 -4.07 -22.04 16.33
N ALA A 21 -4.94 -22.92 16.82
CA ALA A 21 -6.14 -22.57 17.54
C ALA A 21 -5.69 -21.99 18.88
N PRO A 22 -6.33 -20.94 19.35
CA PRO A 22 -5.99 -20.36 20.63
C PRO A 22 -6.39 -21.24 21.81
N ASP A 23 -5.41 -21.57 22.64
CA ASP A 23 -5.65 -21.93 24.04
C ASP A 23 -6.01 -20.65 24.82
N SER A 24 -7.23 -20.13 24.66
CA SER A 24 -7.83 -19.12 25.55
C SER A 24 -9.28 -18.84 25.16
N GLU A 25 -10.18 -18.74 26.15
CA GLU A 25 -11.60 -18.34 26.01
C GLU A 25 -11.81 -16.97 25.32
N ALA A 26 -10.73 -16.22 25.01
CA ALA A 26 -10.73 -15.08 24.12
C ALA A 26 -10.13 -15.47 22.76
N GLN A 27 -10.97 -15.69 21.74
CA GLN A 27 -10.61 -16.00 20.35
C GLN A 27 -9.59 -15.00 19.75
N PRO A 28 -8.31 -15.33 19.53
CA PRO A 28 -7.42 -14.69 18.57
C PRO A 28 -7.70 -15.28 17.19
N LEU A 29 -7.69 -14.40 16.21
CA LEU A 29 -7.83 -14.71 14.80
C LEU A 29 -6.59 -15.49 14.31
N PRO A 30 -6.67 -16.24 13.19
CA PRO A 30 -5.51 -16.92 12.60
C PRO A 30 -4.38 -15.93 12.30
N LEU A 31 -3.13 -16.39 12.48
CA LEU A 31 -1.94 -15.57 12.30
C LEU A 31 -1.77 -15.15 10.84
N SER A 32 -1.55 -13.84 10.63
CA SER A 32 -1.28 -13.28 9.32
C SER A 32 0.14 -13.58 8.85
N ILE A 33 0.32 -13.83 7.55
CA ILE A 33 1.58 -14.31 6.96
C ILE A 33 2.02 -13.33 5.86
N GLY A 34 3.19 -12.73 6.03
CA GLY A 34 3.85 -11.89 5.04
C GLY A 34 4.96 -12.64 4.30
N LEU A 35 5.04 -12.50 2.98
CA LEU A 35 6.11 -13.06 2.15
C LEU A 35 6.97 -11.94 1.55
N VAL A 36 8.30 -12.07 1.65
CA VAL A 36 9.27 -11.24 0.93
C VAL A 36 10.08 -12.13 -0.02
N PRO A 37 9.73 -12.17 -1.32
CA PRO A 37 10.51 -12.93 -2.30
C PRO A 37 11.82 -12.22 -2.65
N THR A 38 12.95 -12.93 -2.55
CA THR A 38 14.28 -12.39 -2.90
C THR A 38 15.13 -13.43 -3.64
N MET A 39 16.20 -12.95 -4.28
CA MET A 39 17.27 -13.80 -4.81
C MET A 39 18.47 -13.93 -3.85
N GLY A 40 18.35 -13.43 -2.60
CA GLY A 40 19.47 -13.32 -1.67
C GLY A 40 20.35 -12.08 -1.92
N ALA A 41 21.54 -12.06 -1.31
CA ALA A 41 22.43 -10.90 -1.30
C ALA A 41 21.72 -9.65 -0.74
N LEU A 42 21.23 -9.79 0.49
CA LEU A 42 20.32 -8.81 1.09
C LEU A 42 21.03 -7.48 1.38
N HIS A 43 20.27 -6.39 1.21
CA HIS A 43 20.73 -5.00 1.37
C HIS A 43 19.59 -4.16 1.97
N GLU A 44 19.82 -2.88 2.28
CA GLU A 44 18.84 -2.00 2.94
C GLU A 44 17.47 -1.95 2.24
N GLY A 45 17.45 -1.98 0.90
CA GLY A 45 16.21 -2.15 0.13
C GLY A 45 15.40 -3.40 0.53
N HIS A 46 16.04 -4.56 0.69
CA HIS A 46 15.39 -5.78 1.17
C HIS A 46 14.99 -5.66 2.65
N MET A 47 15.84 -5.06 3.48
CA MET A 47 15.54 -4.85 4.90
C MET A 47 14.28 -4.00 5.08
N SER A 48 14.09 -2.95 4.26
CA SER A 48 12.85 -2.18 4.25
C SER A 48 11.61 -3.03 3.94
N LEU A 49 11.70 -4.00 3.01
CA LEU A 49 10.60 -4.93 2.75
C LEU A 49 10.31 -5.81 3.96
N ILE A 50 11.36 -6.37 4.58
CA ILE A 50 11.25 -7.26 5.74
C ILE A 50 10.66 -6.51 6.93
N HIS A 51 11.13 -5.31 7.23
CA HIS A 51 10.59 -4.47 8.31
C HIS A 51 9.12 -4.12 8.06
N ARG A 52 8.75 -3.79 6.81
CA ARG A 52 7.34 -3.56 6.47
C ARG A 52 6.50 -4.83 6.65
N ALA A 53 6.98 -5.99 6.20
CA ALA A 53 6.31 -7.27 6.35
C ALA A 53 6.13 -7.65 7.83
N ARG A 54 7.16 -7.46 8.66
CA ARG A 54 7.13 -7.73 10.10
C ARG A 54 6.12 -6.88 10.85
N ARG A 55 5.97 -5.62 10.44
CA ARG A 55 5.04 -4.66 11.05
C ARG A 55 3.59 -4.90 10.67
N ASP A 56 3.36 -5.52 9.51
CA ASP A 56 2.02 -5.75 8.96
C ASP A 56 1.49 -7.17 9.20
N ASN A 57 2.33 -8.11 9.66
CA ASN A 57 1.96 -9.53 9.78
C ASN A 57 2.50 -10.16 11.06
N ASP A 58 1.91 -11.28 11.48
CA ASP A 58 2.30 -12.07 12.65
C ASP A 58 3.39 -13.09 12.35
N VAL A 59 3.52 -13.53 11.10
CA VAL A 59 4.60 -14.40 10.61
C VAL A 59 5.22 -13.81 9.36
N VAL A 60 6.56 -13.76 9.29
CA VAL A 60 7.31 -13.31 8.11
C VAL A 60 8.11 -14.45 7.52
N VAL A 61 7.90 -14.66 6.23
CA VAL A 61 8.64 -15.59 5.38
C VAL A 61 9.49 -14.81 4.40
N VAL A 62 10.80 -15.11 4.36
CA VAL A 62 11.70 -14.61 3.31
C VAL A 62 12.09 -15.78 2.43
N SER A 63 11.85 -15.69 1.12
CA SER A 63 12.42 -16.67 0.18
C SER A 63 13.74 -16.17 -0.37
N ILE A 64 14.74 -17.04 -0.43
CA ILE A 64 16.06 -16.77 -1.00
C ILE A 64 16.29 -17.80 -2.10
N PHE A 65 16.06 -17.41 -3.35
CA PHE A 65 16.19 -18.30 -4.48
C PHE A 65 16.65 -17.55 -5.74
N VAL A 66 17.85 -17.85 -6.21
CA VAL A 66 18.35 -17.36 -7.49
C VAL A 66 17.68 -18.17 -8.60
N ASN A 67 16.58 -17.63 -9.13
CA ASN A 67 15.75 -18.31 -10.11
C ASN A 67 16.45 -18.38 -11.48
N PRO A 68 16.85 -19.54 -12.01
CA PRO A 68 17.49 -19.62 -13.33
C PRO A 68 16.56 -19.20 -14.49
N LEU A 69 15.25 -19.35 -14.37
CA LEU A 69 14.29 -19.08 -15.47
C LEU A 69 14.21 -17.60 -15.85
N GLN A 70 14.61 -16.70 -14.94
CA GLN A 70 14.57 -15.26 -15.18
C GLN A 70 15.93 -14.70 -15.61
N PHE A 71 16.91 -15.57 -15.94
CA PHE A 71 18.20 -15.15 -16.50
C PHE A 71 18.34 -15.61 -17.94
N GLY A 72 18.68 -14.68 -18.82
CA GLY A 72 19.08 -15.00 -20.19
C GLY A 72 20.45 -15.70 -20.26
N PRO A 73 20.79 -16.38 -21.37
CA PRO A 73 22.05 -17.11 -21.51
C PRO A 73 23.32 -16.26 -21.33
N GLN A 74 23.23 -14.95 -21.62
CA GLN A 74 24.32 -13.99 -21.50
C GLN A 74 24.25 -13.14 -20.22
N GLU A 75 23.32 -13.45 -19.31
CA GLU A 75 23.15 -12.72 -18.06
C GLU A 75 24.01 -13.28 -16.92
N ASP A 76 23.98 -12.60 -15.78
CA ASP A 76 24.91 -12.78 -14.67
C ASP A 76 24.59 -13.97 -13.75
N LEU A 77 23.87 -15.00 -14.20
CA LEU A 77 23.43 -16.13 -13.35
C LEU A 77 24.59 -16.80 -12.59
N GLN A 78 25.71 -17.06 -13.29
CA GLN A 78 26.89 -17.71 -12.70
C GLN A 78 27.63 -16.80 -11.70
N HIS A 79 27.53 -15.49 -11.88
CA HIS A 79 28.22 -14.47 -11.08
C HIS A 79 27.31 -13.84 -10.01
N TYR A 80 26.04 -14.24 -9.96
CA TYR A 80 25.08 -13.70 -9.00
C TYR A 80 25.51 -14.05 -7.57
N PRO A 81 25.47 -13.10 -6.62
CA PRO A 81 26.11 -13.27 -5.32
C PRO A 81 25.31 -14.25 -4.46
N LYS A 82 25.98 -15.24 -3.87
CA LYS A 82 25.37 -16.25 -3.01
C LYS A 82 25.92 -16.13 -1.59
N THR A 83 25.18 -15.42 -0.74
CA THR A 83 25.63 -15.05 0.62
C THR A 83 24.67 -15.54 1.70
N LEU A 84 24.20 -16.79 1.60
CA LEU A 84 23.12 -17.31 2.44
C LEU A 84 23.37 -17.14 3.95
N ASP A 85 24.59 -17.36 4.44
CA ASP A 85 24.88 -17.22 5.88
C ASP A 85 24.76 -15.77 6.36
N ARG A 86 25.22 -14.80 5.55
CA ARG A 86 25.04 -13.37 5.83
C ARG A 86 23.57 -12.98 5.78
N ASP A 87 22.86 -13.43 4.75
CA ASP A 87 21.43 -13.16 4.57
C ASP A 87 20.62 -13.70 5.76
N ARG A 88 20.98 -14.89 6.28
CA ARG A 88 20.38 -15.47 7.49
C ARG A 88 20.58 -14.59 8.72
N GLN A 89 21.78 -14.03 8.92
CA GLN A 89 22.04 -13.15 10.05
C GLN A 89 21.19 -11.87 9.98
N GLN A 90 21.10 -11.25 8.79
CA GLN A 90 20.26 -10.07 8.57
C GLN A 90 18.77 -10.37 8.80
N CYS A 91 18.26 -11.49 8.27
CA CYS A 91 16.90 -11.95 8.53
C CYS A 91 16.62 -12.18 10.01
N ALA A 92 17.55 -12.81 10.75
CA ALA A 92 17.40 -13.06 12.17
C ALA A 92 17.32 -11.74 12.97
N ALA A 93 18.19 -10.78 12.65
CA ALA A 93 18.19 -9.46 13.29
C ALA A 93 16.89 -8.67 13.02
N ALA A 94 16.26 -8.87 11.87
CA ALA A 94 15.01 -8.20 11.50
C ALA A 94 13.73 -8.94 11.94
N GLY A 95 13.85 -10.04 12.69
CA GLY A 95 12.70 -10.77 13.24
C GLY A 95 11.95 -11.64 12.22
N VAL A 96 12.66 -12.17 11.21
CA VAL A 96 12.11 -13.15 10.27
C VAL A 96 11.86 -14.49 10.97
N ASP A 97 10.69 -15.08 10.74
CA ASP A 97 10.31 -16.36 11.35
C ASP A 97 10.83 -17.54 10.54
N LEU A 98 10.63 -17.49 9.22
CA LEU A 98 10.98 -18.57 8.30
C LEU A 98 11.79 -18.05 7.11
N ILE A 99 12.89 -18.76 6.80
CA ILE A 99 13.59 -18.61 5.53
C ILE A 99 13.30 -19.83 4.67
N PHE A 100 12.90 -19.61 3.42
CA PHE A 100 12.80 -20.64 2.40
C PHE A 100 13.91 -20.49 1.37
N ALA A 101 14.88 -21.38 1.39
CA ALA A 101 16.04 -21.38 0.49
C ALA A 101 16.14 -22.72 -0.25
N PRO A 102 15.23 -22.98 -1.22
CA PRO A 102 15.25 -24.21 -1.99
C PRO A 102 16.40 -24.26 -2.98
N THR A 103 16.81 -25.48 -3.36
CA THR A 103 17.63 -25.67 -4.56
C THR A 103 16.78 -25.59 -5.82
N VAL A 104 17.43 -25.51 -6.99
CA VAL A 104 16.74 -25.58 -8.28
C VAL A 104 15.94 -26.88 -8.41
N ALA A 105 16.53 -28.00 -7.98
CA ALA A 105 15.87 -29.31 -8.01
C ALA A 105 14.65 -29.37 -7.06
N ASP A 106 14.75 -28.77 -5.87
CA ASP A 106 13.61 -28.71 -4.92
C ASP A 106 12.40 -27.97 -5.50
N LEU A 107 12.62 -26.96 -6.34
CA LEU A 107 11.55 -26.10 -6.85
C LEU A 107 11.06 -26.51 -8.24
N TYR A 108 11.95 -26.99 -9.11
CA TYR A 108 11.68 -27.28 -10.52
C TYR A 108 11.92 -28.74 -10.92
N GLY A 109 12.43 -29.59 -10.03
CA GLY A 109 12.85 -30.94 -10.34
C GLY A 109 14.25 -31.01 -10.97
N GLU A 110 14.73 -32.23 -11.21
CA GLU A 110 16.09 -32.50 -11.73
C GLU A 110 16.33 -31.90 -13.13
N GLU A 111 15.28 -31.75 -13.95
CA GLU A 111 15.37 -31.24 -15.33
C GLU A 111 14.48 -30.00 -15.53
N PRO A 112 14.91 -28.81 -15.10
CA PRO A 112 14.12 -27.58 -15.13
C PRO A 112 14.00 -26.92 -16.53
N ALA A 113 14.45 -27.60 -17.60
CA ALA A 113 14.58 -27.01 -18.94
C ALA A 113 13.59 -27.62 -19.95
N GLY A 114 13.11 -26.78 -20.88
CA GLY A 114 12.24 -27.15 -22.00
C GLY A 114 10.74 -27.20 -21.66
N ASP A 115 9.94 -27.73 -22.59
CA ASP A 115 8.46 -27.78 -22.54
C ASP A 115 7.88 -28.67 -21.41
N ARG A 116 8.71 -29.17 -20.49
CA ARG A 116 8.30 -30.04 -19.39
C ARG A 116 7.82 -29.28 -18.15
N LEU A 117 8.17 -28.00 -18.03
CA LEU A 117 7.76 -27.16 -16.91
C LEU A 117 6.56 -26.30 -17.31
N THR A 118 5.48 -26.36 -16.52
CA THR A 118 4.38 -25.38 -16.65
C THR A 118 4.88 -24.00 -16.26
N GLN A 119 4.77 -23.06 -17.19
CA GLN A 119 5.16 -21.66 -17.01
C GLN A 119 3.95 -20.73 -17.05
N VAL A 120 4.11 -19.55 -16.47
CA VAL A 120 3.10 -18.51 -16.43
C VAL A 120 3.55 -17.36 -17.32
N ILE A 121 2.78 -17.10 -18.38
CA ILE A 121 3.12 -16.10 -19.39
C ILE A 121 2.34 -14.81 -19.11
N PRO A 122 2.99 -13.70 -18.77
CA PRO A 122 2.31 -12.42 -18.60
C PRO A 122 1.73 -11.87 -19.91
N PRO A 123 0.74 -10.96 -19.84
CA PRO A 123 0.24 -10.25 -21.03
C PRO A 123 1.37 -9.54 -21.79
N ARG A 124 1.38 -9.69 -23.12
CA ARG A 124 2.35 -9.05 -24.04
C ARG A 124 2.51 -7.55 -23.82
N SER A 125 1.40 -6.85 -23.56
CA SER A 125 1.39 -5.41 -23.29
C SER A 125 2.28 -4.98 -22.11
N LEU A 126 2.56 -5.89 -21.17
CA LEU A 126 3.42 -5.63 -20.01
C LEU A 126 4.88 -6.02 -20.21
N VAL A 127 5.19 -6.87 -21.20
CA VAL A 127 6.53 -7.46 -21.39
C VAL A 127 7.23 -7.02 -22.68
N ASP A 128 6.51 -6.59 -23.71
CA ASP A 128 7.10 -6.22 -25.02
C ASP A 128 7.80 -4.83 -25.01
N ARG A 129 8.11 -4.28 -23.83
CA ARG A 129 8.71 -2.95 -23.63
C ARG A 129 9.65 -2.95 -22.42
N LEU A 130 10.40 -1.84 -22.27
CA LEU A 130 11.29 -1.59 -21.13
C LEU A 130 12.27 -2.76 -20.92
N CYS A 131 12.40 -3.26 -19.68
CA CYS A 131 13.26 -4.39 -19.36
C CYS A 131 12.86 -5.68 -20.08
N GLY A 132 11.58 -5.86 -20.43
CA GLY A 132 11.11 -7.09 -21.05
C GLY A 132 11.58 -7.21 -22.50
N LEU A 133 11.65 -6.08 -23.23
CA LEU A 133 12.23 -6.04 -24.57
C LEU A 133 13.73 -6.38 -24.56
N ALA A 134 14.47 -5.87 -23.56
CA ALA A 134 15.90 -6.13 -23.42
C ALA A 134 16.21 -7.53 -22.86
N ARG A 135 15.24 -8.21 -22.24
CA ARG A 135 15.42 -9.47 -21.52
C ARG A 135 14.32 -10.48 -21.87
N PRO A 136 14.33 -11.07 -23.08
CA PRO A 136 13.33 -12.05 -23.50
C PRO A 136 13.23 -13.22 -22.52
N GLY A 137 12.00 -13.63 -22.16
CA GLY A 137 11.74 -14.70 -21.20
C GLY A 137 11.91 -14.32 -19.72
N HIS A 138 12.53 -13.19 -19.40
CA HIS A 138 12.79 -12.78 -18.01
C HIS A 138 11.51 -12.76 -17.16
N PHE A 139 10.46 -12.08 -17.64
CA PHE A 139 9.22 -11.93 -16.89
C PHE A 139 8.33 -13.18 -16.86
N GLU A 140 8.48 -14.08 -17.83
CA GLU A 140 7.88 -15.43 -17.75
C GLU A 140 8.51 -16.21 -16.60
N GLY A 141 9.85 -16.17 -16.49
CA GLY A 141 10.57 -16.75 -15.35
C GLY A 141 10.16 -16.15 -14.01
N VAL A 142 9.99 -14.83 -13.94
CA VAL A 142 9.52 -14.11 -12.73
C VAL A 142 8.09 -14.50 -12.37
N ALA A 143 7.15 -14.45 -13.34
CA ALA A 143 5.76 -14.79 -13.09
C ALA A 143 5.60 -16.25 -12.64
N THR A 144 6.37 -17.16 -13.25
CA THR A 144 6.38 -18.59 -12.90
C THR A 144 6.87 -18.82 -11.47
N VAL A 145 8.04 -18.26 -11.10
CA VAL A 145 8.59 -18.47 -9.75
C VAL A 145 7.73 -17.83 -8.68
N VAL A 146 7.22 -16.61 -8.92
CA VAL A 146 6.35 -15.90 -7.96
C VAL A 146 5.04 -16.65 -7.78
N THR A 147 4.42 -17.15 -8.86
CA THR A 147 3.21 -17.98 -8.76
C THR A 147 3.45 -19.23 -7.91
N LYS A 148 4.58 -19.92 -8.09
CA LYS A 148 4.94 -21.08 -7.26
C LYS A 148 5.13 -20.69 -5.80
N LEU A 149 5.86 -19.62 -5.51
CA LEU A 149 6.07 -19.14 -4.14
C LEU A 149 4.75 -18.75 -3.46
N LEU A 150 3.85 -18.06 -4.16
CA LEU A 150 2.52 -17.73 -3.64
C LEU A 150 1.68 -18.99 -3.35
N ASN A 151 1.76 -20.03 -4.20
CA ASN A 151 1.08 -21.31 -3.95
C ASN A 151 1.71 -22.16 -2.83
N ILE A 152 3.03 -22.05 -2.63
CA ILE A 152 3.74 -22.77 -1.58
C ILE A 152 3.47 -22.12 -0.23
N VAL A 153 3.60 -20.79 -0.16
CA VAL A 153 3.54 -20.00 1.08
C VAL A 153 2.11 -19.61 1.44
N GLN A 154 1.23 -19.41 0.46
CA GLN A 154 -0.13 -18.84 0.62
C GLN A 154 -0.14 -17.66 1.61
N PRO A 155 0.63 -16.59 1.34
CA PRO A 155 0.71 -15.45 2.23
C PRO A 155 -0.56 -14.60 2.13
N HIS A 156 -0.87 -13.90 3.21
CA HIS A 156 -1.90 -12.86 3.20
C HIS A 156 -1.40 -11.63 2.43
N ARG A 157 -0.10 -11.31 2.55
CA ARG A 157 0.55 -10.17 1.91
C ARG A 157 1.90 -10.55 1.34
N ALA A 158 2.24 -10.05 0.15
CA ALA A 158 3.56 -10.21 -0.42
C ALA A 158 4.19 -8.85 -0.78
N TYR A 159 5.45 -8.66 -0.43
CA TYR A 159 6.15 -7.37 -0.47
C TYR A 159 7.19 -7.33 -1.57
N PHE A 160 7.10 -6.30 -2.41
CA PHE A 160 7.98 -6.11 -3.57
C PHE A 160 8.47 -4.65 -3.63
N GLY A 161 9.71 -4.44 -4.03
CA GLY A 161 10.28 -3.10 -4.19
C GLY A 161 9.73 -2.39 -5.43
N GLN A 162 9.45 -1.09 -5.32
CA GLN A 162 9.05 -0.24 -6.45
C GLN A 162 10.17 0.03 -7.45
N LYS A 163 11.43 -0.28 -7.10
CA LYS A 163 12.57 -0.15 -8.01
C LYS A 163 12.38 -1.00 -9.28
N ASP A 164 11.88 -2.22 -9.11
CA ASP A 164 11.50 -3.11 -10.22
C ASP A 164 10.03 -2.86 -10.61
N ALA A 165 9.71 -1.63 -11.02
CA ALA A 165 8.33 -1.19 -11.24
C ALA A 165 7.54 -2.05 -12.25
N GLN A 166 8.19 -2.47 -13.35
CA GLN A 166 7.58 -3.35 -14.35
C GLN A 166 7.27 -4.75 -13.77
N GLN A 167 8.17 -5.31 -12.95
CA GLN A 167 7.92 -6.55 -12.22
C GLN A 167 6.71 -6.40 -11.29
N LEU A 168 6.65 -5.31 -10.52
CA LEU A 168 5.53 -5.05 -9.61
C LEU A 168 4.19 -4.92 -10.36
N ALA A 169 4.17 -4.26 -11.53
CA ALA A 169 2.99 -4.18 -12.38
C ALA A 169 2.55 -5.55 -12.89
N ILE A 170 3.49 -6.37 -13.37
CA ILE A 170 3.25 -7.74 -13.83
C ILE A 170 2.70 -8.63 -12.72
N ILE A 171 3.29 -8.57 -11.51
CA ILE A 171 2.84 -9.40 -10.38
C ILE A 171 1.45 -8.97 -9.91
N ARG A 172 1.12 -7.67 -9.94
CA ARG A 172 -0.24 -7.19 -9.64
C ARG A 172 -1.25 -7.69 -10.67
N GLN A 173 -0.90 -7.62 -11.96
CA GLN A 173 -1.76 -8.13 -13.03
C GLN A 173 -1.96 -9.64 -12.90
N LEU A 174 -0.89 -10.40 -12.66
CA LEU A 174 -0.89 -11.84 -12.42
C LEU A 174 -1.85 -12.23 -11.28
N VAL A 175 -1.74 -11.57 -10.13
CA VAL A 175 -2.59 -11.84 -8.96
C VAL A 175 -4.05 -11.53 -9.25
N ALA A 176 -4.33 -10.44 -9.97
CA ALA A 176 -5.69 -10.08 -10.38
C ALA A 176 -6.27 -11.11 -11.37
N ASP A 177 -5.54 -11.44 -12.44
CA ASP A 177 -6.01 -12.31 -13.51
C ASP A 177 -6.23 -13.76 -13.04
N LEU A 178 -5.37 -14.23 -12.14
CA LEU A 178 -5.47 -15.59 -11.58
C LEU A 178 -6.25 -15.67 -10.27
N ASN A 179 -6.87 -14.56 -9.83
CA ASN A 179 -7.64 -14.47 -8.59
C ASN A 179 -6.89 -15.01 -7.36
N LEU A 180 -5.57 -14.76 -7.29
CA LEU A 180 -4.76 -15.25 -6.18
C LEU A 180 -5.12 -14.49 -4.89
N PRO A 181 -5.38 -15.17 -3.76
CA PRO A 181 -5.86 -14.53 -2.54
C PRO A 181 -4.71 -13.91 -1.73
N VAL A 182 -3.98 -12.97 -2.34
CA VAL A 182 -2.83 -12.28 -1.73
C VAL A 182 -2.87 -10.79 -2.06
N ASP A 183 -2.54 -9.94 -1.07
CA ASP A 183 -2.37 -8.51 -1.30
C ASP A 183 -0.91 -8.19 -1.67
N ILE A 184 -0.71 -7.55 -2.83
CA ILE A 184 0.63 -7.17 -3.33
C ILE A 184 1.02 -5.77 -2.85
N CYS A 185 1.90 -5.73 -1.86
CA CYS A 185 2.40 -4.52 -1.23
C CYS A 185 3.66 -4.01 -1.96
N GLY A 186 3.56 -2.85 -2.60
CA GLY A 186 4.71 -2.16 -3.20
C GLY A 186 5.40 -1.26 -2.18
N CYS A 187 6.69 -1.43 -1.96
CA CYS A 187 7.49 -0.63 -1.02
C CYS A 187 8.37 0.39 -1.75
N GLY A 188 8.55 1.56 -1.15
CA GLY A 188 9.36 2.65 -1.71
C GLY A 188 10.80 2.24 -2.02
N ILE A 189 11.41 2.95 -2.97
CA ILE A 189 12.81 2.74 -3.34
C ILE A 189 13.69 3.27 -2.21
N VAL A 190 14.49 2.39 -1.59
CA VAL A 190 15.53 2.80 -0.64
C VAL A 190 16.77 3.21 -1.43
N ARG A 191 17.33 4.36 -1.09
CA ARG A 191 18.46 4.98 -1.78
C ARG A 191 19.65 5.14 -0.84
N GLU A 192 20.85 5.07 -1.40
CA GLU A 192 22.09 5.44 -0.74
C GLU A 192 22.14 6.96 -0.50
N GLY A 193 23.09 7.44 0.31
CA GLY A 193 23.26 8.88 0.55
C GLY A 193 23.51 9.70 -0.72
N SER A 194 24.04 9.07 -1.78
CA SER A 194 24.22 9.68 -3.10
C SER A 194 22.93 9.78 -3.93
N GLY A 195 21.85 9.11 -3.51
CA GLY A 195 20.60 8.97 -4.27
C GLY A 195 20.52 7.71 -5.13
N LEU A 196 21.62 6.96 -5.30
CA LEU A 196 21.62 5.69 -6.03
C LEU A 196 20.66 4.69 -5.37
N ALA A 197 19.76 4.08 -6.16
CA ALA A 197 18.88 3.04 -5.67
C ALA A 197 19.67 1.81 -5.22
N HIS A 198 19.35 1.27 -4.04
CA HIS A 198 20.01 0.06 -3.54
C HIS A 198 19.79 -1.13 -4.49
N SER A 199 20.85 -1.89 -4.74
CA SER A 199 20.83 -3.11 -5.55
C SER A 199 21.91 -4.09 -5.10
N SER A 200 21.65 -5.39 -5.17
CA SER A 200 22.71 -6.41 -5.04
C SER A 200 23.82 -6.18 -6.08
N ARG A 201 23.45 -5.80 -7.30
CA ARG A 201 24.37 -5.44 -8.40
C ARG A 201 25.25 -4.20 -8.15
N ASN A 202 24.96 -3.34 -7.15
CA ASN A 202 25.82 -2.18 -6.89
C ASN A 202 27.22 -2.59 -6.43
N GLN A 203 27.39 -3.81 -5.92
CA GLN A 203 28.70 -4.34 -5.51
C GLN A 203 29.67 -4.57 -6.67
N TYR A 204 29.18 -4.57 -7.91
CA TYR A 204 30.00 -4.71 -9.11
C TYR A 204 30.60 -3.37 -9.57
N LEU A 205 30.11 -2.25 -9.03
CA LEU A 205 30.61 -0.92 -9.35
C LEU A 205 31.88 -0.63 -8.55
N SER A 206 32.87 -0.07 -9.23
CA SER A 206 33.97 0.64 -8.57
C SER A 206 33.45 1.89 -7.82
N GLU A 207 34.30 2.49 -6.98
CA GLU A 207 33.92 3.71 -6.25
C GLU A 207 33.62 4.88 -7.19
N GLU A 208 34.37 5.00 -8.30
CA GLU A 208 34.13 6.00 -9.35
C GLU A 208 32.80 5.75 -10.07
N GLU A 209 32.55 4.53 -10.53
CA GLU A 209 31.28 4.16 -11.18
C GLU A 209 30.10 4.35 -10.22
N ARG A 210 30.25 4.05 -8.93
CA ARG A 210 29.19 4.25 -7.94
C ARG A 210 28.85 5.72 -7.75
N SER A 211 29.84 6.61 -7.81
CA SER A 211 29.63 8.07 -7.80
C SER A 211 28.89 8.53 -9.06
N GLN A 212 29.32 8.07 -10.23
CA GLN A 212 28.69 8.39 -11.53
C GLN A 212 27.24 7.89 -11.59
N ALA A 213 26.95 6.70 -11.06
CA ALA A 213 25.62 6.09 -11.06
C ALA A 213 24.54 6.94 -10.35
N ALA A 214 24.93 7.89 -9.50
CA ALA A 214 24.00 8.83 -8.87
C ALA A 214 23.24 9.70 -9.88
N VAL A 215 23.78 9.88 -11.10
CA VAL A 215 23.13 10.65 -12.19
C VAL A 215 21.78 10.07 -12.61
N LEU A 216 21.56 8.75 -12.44
CA LEU A 216 20.26 8.14 -12.73
C LEU A 216 19.16 8.75 -11.87
N TYR A 217 19.42 9.00 -10.59
CA TYR A 217 18.43 9.63 -9.73
C TYR A 217 18.37 11.15 -9.96
N ARG A 218 19.50 11.83 -10.14
CA ARG A 218 19.52 13.27 -10.46
C ARG A 218 18.69 13.58 -11.70
N SER A 219 18.80 12.75 -12.74
CA SER A 219 18.05 12.92 -13.99
C SER A 219 16.55 12.71 -13.81
N LEU A 220 16.13 11.74 -12.98
CA LEU A 220 14.73 11.59 -12.57
C LEU A 220 14.22 12.80 -11.78
N GLN A 221 15.01 13.33 -10.85
CA GLN A 221 14.67 14.54 -10.10
C GLN A 221 14.56 15.78 -11.00
N ARG A 222 15.36 15.84 -12.08
CA ARG A 222 15.26 16.91 -13.09
C ARG A 222 13.92 16.88 -13.81
N ALA A 223 13.46 15.70 -14.23
CA ALA A 223 12.13 15.52 -14.82
C ALA A 223 11.02 15.85 -13.80
N GLU A 224 11.17 15.44 -12.55
CA GLU A 224 10.21 15.79 -11.49
C GLU A 224 10.13 17.31 -11.25
N ALA A 225 11.27 18.01 -11.26
CA ALA A 225 11.29 19.46 -11.09
C ALA A 225 10.55 20.18 -12.23
N GLN A 226 10.78 19.78 -13.49
CA GLN A 226 10.04 20.32 -14.64
C GLN A 226 8.55 19.96 -14.56
N PHE A 227 8.23 18.75 -14.15
CA PHE A 227 6.86 18.33 -13.94
C PHE A 227 6.17 19.20 -12.88
N ARG A 228 6.81 19.50 -11.76
CA ARG A 228 6.26 20.41 -10.74
C ARG A 228 6.06 21.83 -11.26
N GLN A 229 6.82 22.26 -12.28
CA GLN A 229 6.66 23.56 -12.96
C GLN A 229 5.56 23.58 -14.03
N GLY A 230 4.85 22.47 -14.25
CA GLY A 230 3.72 22.40 -15.19
C GLY A 230 4.04 21.67 -16.49
N VAL A 231 5.26 21.19 -16.71
CA VAL A 231 5.59 20.35 -17.88
C VAL A 231 4.85 19.02 -17.77
N ARG A 232 4.17 18.61 -18.84
CA ARG A 232 3.41 17.35 -18.90
C ARG A 232 3.75 16.48 -20.09
N GLN A 233 4.33 17.07 -21.14
CA GLN A 233 4.64 16.36 -22.38
C GLN A 233 5.78 15.39 -22.17
N ARG A 234 5.65 14.20 -22.76
CA ARG A 234 6.66 13.14 -22.72
C ARG A 234 8.02 13.64 -23.14
N ASP A 235 8.10 14.21 -24.34
CA ASP A 235 9.38 14.51 -24.98
C ASP A 235 10.19 15.51 -24.18
N ASP A 236 9.54 16.51 -23.58
CA ASP A 236 10.19 17.49 -22.71
C ASP A 236 10.76 16.83 -21.43
N LEU A 237 9.97 15.97 -20.78
CA LEU A 237 10.40 15.27 -19.57
C LEU A 237 11.56 14.30 -19.87
N LEU A 238 11.48 13.55 -20.97
CA LEU A 238 12.54 12.63 -21.38
C LEU A 238 13.80 13.37 -21.82
N ALA A 239 13.67 14.51 -22.49
CA ALA A 239 14.80 15.37 -22.84
C ALA A 239 15.53 15.89 -21.58
N ALA A 240 14.78 16.25 -20.54
CA ALA A 240 15.35 16.68 -19.27
C ALA A 240 16.15 15.57 -18.57
N VAL A 241 15.67 14.32 -18.65
CA VAL A 241 16.41 13.15 -18.15
C VAL A 241 17.68 12.94 -18.98
N GLN A 242 17.54 12.94 -20.31
CA GLN A 242 18.64 12.68 -21.24
C GLN A 242 19.78 13.69 -21.06
N GLN A 243 19.47 14.98 -20.97
CA GLN A 243 20.46 16.05 -20.76
C GLN A 243 21.26 15.87 -19.46
N GLU A 244 20.62 15.44 -18.38
CA GLU A 244 21.32 15.20 -17.11
C GLU A 244 22.17 13.94 -17.18
N LEU A 245 21.71 12.87 -17.83
CA LEU A 245 22.51 11.65 -18.03
C LEU A 245 23.79 11.91 -18.85
N GLU A 246 23.72 12.80 -19.84
CA GLU A 246 24.86 13.19 -20.69
C GLU A 246 26.01 13.87 -19.92
N THR A 247 25.78 14.32 -18.69
CA THR A 247 26.83 14.87 -17.82
C THR A 247 27.85 13.81 -17.38
N GLU A 248 27.49 12.53 -17.43
CA GLU A 248 28.34 11.40 -17.04
C GLU A 248 28.57 10.48 -18.24
N ALA A 249 29.63 10.72 -19.01
CA ALA A 249 29.91 9.98 -20.26
C ALA A 249 30.07 8.45 -20.10
N GLY A 250 30.34 7.97 -18.87
CA GLY A 250 30.42 6.54 -18.56
C GLY A 250 29.06 5.84 -18.54
N VAL A 251 27.96 6.57 -18.35
CA VAL A 251 26.61 6.02 -18.25
C VAL A 251 25.99 5.93 -19.64
N GLN A 252 25.64 4.71 -20.06
CA GLN A 252 25.06 4.42 -21.37
C GLN A 252 23.58 4.03 -21.21
N PRO A 253 22.62 4.92 -21.50
CA PRO A 253 21.20 4.60 -21.41
C PRO A 253 20.83 3.48 -22.39
N GLU A 254 20.17 2.44 -21.90
CA GLU A 254 19.51 1.44 -22.75
C GLU A 254 18.11 1.89 -23.14
N TYR A 255 17.38 2.48 -22.18
CA TYR A 255 16.13 3.17 -22.44
C TYR A 255 15.87 4.25 -21.38
N ILE A 256 15.12 5.26 -21.80
CA ILE A 256 14.43 6.22 -20.95
C ILE A 256 13.02 6.28 -21.50
N ASP A 257 12.02 6.05 -20.66
CA ASP A 257 10.65 6.01 -21.14
C ASP A 257 9.65 6.56 -20.12
N LEU A 258 8.51 7.06 -20.64
CA LEU A 258 7.37 7.51 -19.86
C LEU A 258 6.19 6.58 -20.14
N VAL A 259 5.75 5.88 -19.10
CA VAL A 259 4.70 4.86 -19.22
C VAL A 259 3.65 5.01 -18.12
N HIS A 260 2.47 4.45 -18.33
CA HIS A 260 1.48 4.32 -17.28
C HIS A 260 1.92 3.24 -16.26
N PRO A 261 1.93 3.52 -14.95
CA PRO A 261 2.52 2.67 -13.92
C PRO A 261 1.85 1.31 -13.69
N ARG A 262 0.64 1.09 -14.22
CA ARG A 262 -0.06 -0.20 -14.10
C ARG A 262 -0.01 -1.02 -15.38
N THR A 263 -0.18 -0.37 -16.53
CA THR A 263 -0.35 -1.03 -17.83
C THR A 263 0.95 -1.07 -18.62
N MET A 264 1.99 -0.34 -18.18
CA MET A 264 3.27 -0.16 -18.89
C MET A 264 3.11 0.40 -20.32
N THR A 265 1.93 0.93 -20.65
CA THR A 265 1.65 1.56 -21.94
C THR A 265 2.35 2.91 -22.00
N PRO A 266 3.01 3.28 -23.11
CA PRO A 266 3.60 4.59 -23.26
C PRO A 266 2.56 5.69 -23.11
N LEU A 267 3.00 6.84 -22.61
CA LEU A 267 2.18 8.05 -22.50
C LEU A 267 2.80 9.15 -23.35
N ASP A 268 1.98 9.89 -24.09
CA ASP A 268 2.42 11.10 -24.80
C ASP A 268 2.46 12.31 -23.86
N GLN A 269 1.63 12.29 -22.81
CA GLN A 269 1.62 13.27 -21.73
C GLN A 269 1.13 12.66 -20.42
N ILE A 270 1.41 13.33 -19.30
CA ILE A 270 0.91 12.93 -17.99
C ILE A 270 -0.39 13.67 -17.67
N ASP A 271 -1.53 13.01 -17.83
CA ASP A 271 -2.82 13.58 -17.40
C ASP A 271 -3.02 13.46 -15.89
N ASP A 272 -2.91 12.24 -15.35
CA ASP A 272 -3.09 11.94 -13.92
C ASP A 272 -1.83 11.36 -13.28
N VAL A 273 -1.18 10.41 -13.96
CA VAL A 273 -0.03 9.69 -13.43
C VAL A 273 0.86 9.15 -14.54
N GLY A 274 2.17 9.26 -14.37
CA GLY A 274 3.17 8.73 -15.28
C GLY A 274 4.37 8.20 -14.51
N LEU A 275 4.99 7.14 -15.03
CA LEU A 275 6.21 6.55 -14.51
C LEU A 275 7.34 6.85 -15.49
N VAL A 276 8.32 7.65 -15.06
CA VAL A 276 9.57 7.82 -15.80
C VAL A 276 10.50 6.69 -15.38
N ALA A 277 10.89 5.83 -16.32
CA ALA A 277 11.71 4.65 -16.07
C ALA A 277 13.01 4.71 -16.88
N ILE A 278 14.11 4.32 -16.25
CA ILE A 278 15.46 4.32 -16.85
C ILE A 278 16.08 2.95 -16.66
N ALA A 279 16.73 2.46 -17.71
CA ALA A 279 17.79 1.46 -17.60
C ALA A 279 19.04 1.98 -18.29
N ALA A 280 20.20 1.81 -17.65
CA ALA A 280 21.47 2.22 -18.20
C ALA A 280 22.58 1.22 -17.82
N ARG A 281 23.63 1.16 -18.64
CA ARG A 281 24.86 0.43 -18.34
C ARG A 281 25.93 1.38 -17.85
N LEU A 282 26.67 0.94 -16.85
CA LEU A 282 27.88 1.59 -16.38
C LEU A 282 28.93 0.50 -16.18
N GLY A 283 29.98 0.54 -17.00
CA GLY A 283 30.90 -0.58 -17.16
C GLY A 283 30.14 -1.85 -17.61
N SER A 284 30.30 -2.94 -16.88
CA SER A 284 29.56 -4.19 -17.11
C SER A 284 28.21 -4.25 -16.39
N THR A 285 27.91 -3.28 -15.53
CA THR A 285 26.76 -3.33 -14.63
C THR A 285 25.55 -2.65 -15.26
N ARG A 286 24.44 -3.38 -15.35
CA ARG A 286 23.14 -2.83 -15.77
C ARG A 286 22.37 -2.33 -14.55
N LEU A 287 22.08 -1.04 -14.52
CA LEU A 287 21.31 -0.36 -13.47
C LEU A 287 19.92 -0.01 -13.98
N ILE A 288 18.96 0.06 -13.05
CA ILE A 288 17.61 0.53 -13.31
C ILE A 288 17.18 1.48 -12.21
N ASP A 289 16.37 2.46 -12.57
CA ASP A 289 15.71 3.36 -11.63
C ASP A 289 14.39 3.85 -12.24
N ASN A 290 13.50 4.38 -11.39
CA ASN A 290 12.26 4.98 -11.84
C ASN A 290 11.74 6.02 -10.84
N LEU A 291 10.86 6.90 -11.34
CA LEU A 291 10.15 7.87 -10.52
C LEU A 291 8.70 8.01 -10.99
N LEU A 292 7.78 8.00 -10.03
CA LEU A 292 6.36 8.14 -10.26
C LEU A 292 5.95 9.61 -10.13
N LEU A 293 5.43 10.18 -11.20
CA LEU A 293 4.92 11.54 -11.27
C LEU A 293 3.38 11.50 -11.21
N ARG A 294 2.77 12.33 -10.36
CA ARG A 294 1.31 12.38 -10.17
C ARG A 294 0.80 13.80 -10.39
N ASN A 295 -0.11 13.96 -11.34
CA ASN A 295 -0.83 15.19 -11.62
C ASN A 295 -2.25 15.06 -11.05
N ARG A 296 -2.37 15.16 -9.73
CA ARG A 296 -3.66 15.16 -9.06
C ARG A 296 -3.66 16.20 -7.96
N ALA A 297 -4.84 16.67 -7.59
CA ALA A 297 -4.96 17.52 -6.41
C ALA A 297 -4.61 16.71 -5.14
N PRO A 298 -4.25 17.37 -4.03
CA PRO A 298 -3.83 16.67 -2.83
C PRO A 298 -4.93 15.84 -2.18
N ILE A 299 -4.53 14.77 -1.50
CA ILE A 299 -5.38 13.98 -0.62
C ILE A 299 -4.96 14.23 0.81
N VAL A 300 -5.94 14.57 1.66
CA VAL A 300 -5.78 14.65 3.11
C VAL A 300 -6.48 13.46 3.75
N ALA A 301 -5.70 12.60 4.40
CA ALA A 301 -6.19 11.42 5.09
C ALA A 301 -6.21 11.66 6.61
N ILE A 302 -7.38 11.52 7.25
CA ILE A 302 -7.56 11.79 8.67
C ILE A 302 -8.11 10.56 9.38
N ASP A 303 -7.26 9.92 10.17
CA ASP A 303 -7.60 8.75 10.97
C ASP A 303 -7.74 9.10 12.44
N GLY A 304 -8.38 8.22 13.19
CA GLY A 304 -8.46 8.33 14.65
C GLY A 304 -9.61 7.51 15.24
N PRO A 305 -9.65 7.31 16.56
CA PRO A 305 -10.71 6.56 17.21
C PRO A 305 -12.06 7.29 17.17
N ALA A 306 -13.14 6.58 17.49
CA ALA A 306 -14.48 7.16 17.52
C ALA A 306 -14.56 8.24 18.61
N GLY A 307 -15.23 9.37 18.34
CA GLY A 307 -15.37 10.47 19.31
C GLY A 307 -14.20 11.47 19.35
N ALA A 308 -13.12 11.25 18.59
CA ALA A 308 -11.97 12.17 18.53
C ALA A 308 -12.25 13.53 17.84
N GLY A 309 -13.51 13.88 17.55
CA GLY A 309 -13.88 15.16 16.94
C GLY A 309 -13.71 15.25 15.41
N LYS A 310 -13.34 14.14 14.74
CA LYS A 310 -13.04 14.11 13.30
C LYS A 310 -14.15 14.74 12.44
N SER A 311 -15.37 14.22 12.45
CA SER A 311 -16.39 14.63 11.48
C SER A 311 -16.73 16.11 11.49
N THR A 312 -16.63 16.78 12.63
CA THR A 312 -16.90 18.22 12.72
C THR A 312 -15.70 19.06 12.28
N VAL A 313 -14.49 18.72 12.74
CA VAL A 313 -13.25 19.40 12.35
C VAL A 313 -12.97 19.22 10.86
N VAL A 314 -13.05 17.98 10.37
CA VAL A 314 -12.71 17.63 8.99
C VAL A 314 -13.63 18.33 7.99
N ARG A 315 -14.92 18.48 8.30
CA ARG A 315 -15.86 19.27 7.46
C ARG A 315 -15.46 20.73 7.36
N ARG A 316 -15.07 21.37 8.46
CA ARG A 316 -14.61 22.77 8.44
C ARG A 316 -13.31 22.93 7.67
N VAL A 317 -12.34 22.04 7.89
CA VAL A 317 -11.09 22.01 7.10
C VAL A 317 -11.38 21.85 5.62
N ALA A 318 -12.29 20.95 5.25
CA ALA A 318 -12.69 20.75 3.85
C ALA A 318 -13.24 22.05 3.23
N GLN A 319 -14.08 22.77 3.98
CA GLN A 319 -14.65 24.05 3.56
C GLN A 319 -13.58 25.14 3.40
N GLU A 320 -12.66 25.26 4.37
CA GLU A 320 -11.58 26.27 4.33
C GLU A 320 -10.58 26.01 3.20
N LEU A 321 -10.27 24.74 2.92
CA LEU A 321 -9.30 24.34 1.88
C LEU A 321 -9.93 24.10 0.50
N GLY A 322 -11.27 24.16 0.38
CA GLY A 322 -11.97 23.82 -0.87
C GLY A 322 -11.80 22.36 -1.30
N LEU A 323 -11.64 21.44 -0.34
CA LEU A 323 -11.49 20.00 -0.60
C LEU A 323 -12.84 19.28 -0.48
N LEU A 324 -13.03 18.22 -1.25
CA LEU A 324 -14.20 17.35 -1.13
C LEU A 324 -14.10 16.49 0.14
N TYR A 325 -15.02 16.70 1.09
CA TYR A 325 -15.13 15.90 2.31
C TYR A 325 -15.80 14.54 2.06
N LEU A 326 -15.18 13.46 2.53
CA LEU A 326 -15.73 12.11 2.44
C LEU A 326 -15.69 11.39 3.80
N ASP A 327 -16.86 11.02 4.32
CA ASP A 327 -17.03 10.15 5.50
C ASP A 327 -17.06 8.68 5.07
N THR A 328 -15.96 7.97 5.26
CA THR A 328 -15.93 6.53 4.94
C THR A 328 -16.81 5.68 5.84
N GLY A 329 -17.09 6.14 7.07
CA GLY A 329 -18.02 5.49 7.99
C GLY A 329 -19.43 5.39 7.41
N ALA A 330 -19.83 6.34 6.56
CA ALA A 330 -21.11 6.31 5.89
C ALA A 330 -21.21 5.15 4.88
N MET A 331 -20.12 4.77 4.22
CA MET A 331 -20.10 3.63 3.29
C MET A 331 -20.31 2.31 4.04
N TYR A 332 -19.65 2.11 5.18
CA TYR A 332 -19.87 0.91 6.00
C TYR A 332 -21.32 0.85 6.50
N ARG A 333 -21.90 1.97 6.94
CA ARG A 333 -23.30 2.04 7.36
C ARG A 333 -24.28 1.80 6.20
N ALA A 334 -23.95 2.21 4.97
CA ALA A 334 -24.76 1.92 3.80
C ALA A 334 -24.80 0.41 3.50
N VAL A 335 -23.67 -0.29 3.59
CA VAL A 335 -23.64 -1.77 3.47
C VAL A 335 -24.44 -2.42 4.60
N THR A 336 -24.29 -1.95 5.84
CA THR A 336 -25.09 -2.46 6.97
C THR A 336 -26.58 -2.26 6.75
N TRP A 337 -27.00 -1.07 6.29
CA TRP A 337 -28.40 -0.80 5.97
C TRP A 337 -28.91 -1.75 4.87
N LEU A 338 -28.15 -1.94 3.80
CA LEU A 338 -28.55 -2.83 2.70
C LEU A 338 -28.68 -4.28 3.17
N ALA A 339 -27.74 -4.77 3.99
CA ALA A 339 -27.81 -6.10 4.56
C ALA A 339 -29.09 -6.32 5.40
N LEU A 340 -29.41 -5.35 6.27
CA LEU A 340 -30.63 -5.39 7.09
C LEU A 340 -31.90 -5.28 6.23
N HIS A 341 -31.87 -4.45 5.19
CA HIS A 341 -32.98 -4.27 4.27
C HIS A 341 -33.31 -5.55 3.49
N GLU A 342 -32.27 -6.29 3.08
CA GLU A 342 -32.39 -7.60 2.40
C GLU A 342 -32.63 -8.76 3.39
N GLY A 343 -32.71 -8.49 4.70
CA GLY A 343 -32.94 -9.50 5.73
C GLY A 343 -31.77 -10.47 5.95
N LEU A 344 -30.54 -10.06 5.62
CA LEU A 344 -29.33 -10.86 5.85
C LEU A 344 -28.87 -10.75 7.31
N ASP A 345 -28.36 -11.87 7.84
CA ASP A 345 -27.68 -11.87 9.14
C ASP A 345 -26.35 -11.10 9.01
N PRO A 346 -26.12 -10.02 9.79
CA PRO A 346 -24.84 -9.31 9.80
C PRO A 346 -23.63 -10.17 10.17
N GLN A 347 -23.83 -11.38 10.71
CA GLN A 347 -22.77 -12.33 11.02
C GLN A 347 -22.50 -13.35 9.89
N ASP A 348 -23.35 -13.42 8.86
CA ASP A 348 -23.10 -14.27 7.69
C ASP A 348 -22.08 -13.60 6.76
N GLU A 349 -20.79 -13.76 7.06
CA GLU A 349 -19.71 -13.11 6.31
C GLU A 349 -19.75 -13.44 4.81
N ALA A 350 -20.21 -14.63 4.42
CA ALA A 350 -20.27 -15.03 3.02
C ALA A 350 -21.40 -14.30 2.28
N ALA A 351 -22.59 -14.23 2.86
CA ALA A 351 -23.70 -13.48 2.29
C ALA A 351 -23.39 -11.98 2.21
N ILE A 352 -22.77 -11.41 3.25
CA ILE A 352 -22.36 -10.01 3.26
C ILE A 352 -21.26 -9.72 2.23
N ALA A 353 -20.30 -10.65 2.06
CA ALA A 353 -19.25 -10.52 1.04
C ALA A 353 -19.84 -10.56 -0.38
N GLU A 354 -20.83 -11.42 -0.63
CA GLU A 354 -21.56 -11.44 -1.90
C GLU A 354 -22.28 -10.11 -2.14
N LEU A 355 -23.04 -9.63 -1.14
CA LEU A 355 -23.78 -8.37 -1.21
C LEU A 355 -22.88 -7.17 -1.52
N VAL A 356 -21.77 -7.02 -0.78
CA VAL A 356 -20.87 -5.86 -0.95
C VAL A 356 -20.14 -5.88 -2.29
N SER A 357 -19.90 -7.07 -2.87
CA SER A 357 -19.24 -7.21 -4.17
C SER A 357 -20.11 -6.70 -5.33
N GLN A 358 -21.44 -6.69 -5.14
CA GLN A 358 -22.42 -6.28 -6.14
C GLN A 358 -22.94 -4.85 -5.91
N CYS A 359 -22.68 -4.26 -4.73
CA CYS A 359 -23.21 -2.94 -4.40
C CYS A 359 -22.36 -1.80 -4.97
N GLU A 360 -23.02 -0.73 -5.42
CA GLU A 360 -22.38 0.53 -5.79
C GLU A 360 -22.75 1.61 -4.78
N ILE A 361 -21.75 2.19 -4.12
CA ILE A 361 -21.94 3.28 -3.16
C ILE A 361 -21.47 4.60 -3.78
N GLN A 362 -22.39 5.56 -3.85
CA GLN A 362 -22.12 6.91 -4.32
C GLN A 362 -22.17 7.90 -3.15
N LEU A 363 -21.08 8.63 -2.95
CA LEU A 363 -20.99 9.74 -2.02
C LEU A 363 -21.11 11.03 -2.84
N LEU A 364 -22.29 11.63 -2.80
CA LEU A 364 -22.57 12.85 -3.55
C LEU A 364 -22.27 14.06 -2.65
N PRO A 365 -21.40 14.99 -3.09
CA PRO A 365 -21.11 16.20 -2.34
C PRO A 365 -22.38 17.02 -2.13
N SER A 366 -22.57 17.53 -0.91
CA SER A 366 -23.62 18.52 -0.68
C SER A 366 -23.20 19.88 -1.26
N PRO A 367 -24.12 20.62 -1.92
CA PRO A 367 -23.86 22.02 -2.32
C PRO A 367 -23.55 22.93 -1.13
N ASP A 368 -24.08 22.58 0.05
CA ASP A 368 -23.73 23.18 1.33
C ASP A 368 -22.66 22.34 2.01
N VAL A 369 -21.43 22.85 2.04
CA VAL A 369 -20.25 22.17 2.64
C VAL A 369 -20.44 21.90 4.15
N ALA A 370 -21.38 22.59 4.81
CA ALA A 370 -21.72 22.32 6.20
C ALA A 370 -22.50 21.00 6.39
N GLN A 371 -23.15 20.50 5.34
CA GLN A 371 -23.93 19.26 5.37
C GLN A 371 -23.10 18.04 4.98
N ALA A 372 -23.46 16.89 5.56
CA ALA A 372 -22.83 15.63 5.19
C ALA A 372 -23.15 15.26 3.74
N CYS A 373 -22.26 14.50 3.10
CA CYS A 373 -22.53 13.95 1.76
C CYS A 373 -23.86 13.19 1.75
N GLN A 374 -24.60 13.33 0.64
CA GLN A 374 -25.70 12.44 0.33
C GLN A 374 -25.10 11.07 -0.02
N VAL A 375 -25.69 10.01 0.54
CA VAL A 375 -25.20 8.64 0.40
C VAL A 375 -26.24 7.86 -0.37
N GLN A 376 -25.84 7.33 -1.51
CA GLN A 376 -26.66 6.42 -2.29
C GLN A 376 -26.02 5.03 -2.31
N ILE A 377 -26.85 3.99 -2.23
CA ILE A 377 -26.44 2.61 -2.45
C ILE A 377 -27.39 1.96 -3.46
N ASN A 378 -26.85 1.43 -4.55
CA ASN A 378 -27.61 0.89 -5.68
C ASN A 378 -28.68 1.88 -6.22
N GLY A 379 -28.37 3.19 -6.19
CA GLY A 379 -29.27 4.27 -6.61
C GLY A 379 -30.32 4.70 -5.56
N HIS A 380 -30.41 4.04 -4.41
CA HIS A 380 -31.31 4.43 -3.32
C HIS A 380 -30.64 5.46 -2.40
N ASP A 381 -31.28 6.60 -2.16
CA ASP A 381 -30.84 7.55 -1.14
C ASP A 381 -31.09 6.98 0.26
N VAL A 382 -29.99 6.68 0.94
CA VAL A 382 -29.98 6.10 2.29
C VAL A 382 -29.45 7.07 3.33
N THR A 383 -29.26 8.35 2.96
CA THR A 383 -28.61 9.37 3.79
C THR A 383 -29.17 9.42 5.21
N GLN A 384 -30.48 9.43 5.39
CA GLN A 384 -31.09 9.41 6.72
C GLN A 384 -31.18 8.01 7.32
N ALA A 385 -31.45 7.00 6.48
CA ALA A 385 -31.65 5.62 6.92
C ALA A 385 -30.39 4.99 7.54
N ILE A 386 -29.20 5.37 7.07
CA ILE A 386 -27.92 4.89 7.65
C ILE A 386 -27.61 5.45 9.04
N ARG A 387 -28.42 6.39 9.56
CA ARG A 387 -28.21 7.04 10.86
C ARG A 387 -29.12 6.49 11.97
N THR A 388 -29.91 5.48 11.67
CA THR A 388 -30.78 4.83 12.67
C THR A 388 -29.95 4.09 13.73
N ALA A 389 -30.56 3.86 14.90
CA ALA A 389 -29.95 3.08 15.97
C ALA A 389 -29.64 1.64 15.49
N GLU A 390 -30.58 1.02 14.76
CA GLU A 390 -30.44 -0.32 14.21
C GLU A 390 -29.17 -0.50 13.35
N VAL A 391 -28.89 0.44 12.43
CA VAL A 391 -27.67 0.44 11.62
C VAL A 391 -26.43 0.71 12.48
N THR A 392 -26.54 1.62 13.44
CA THR A 392 -25.44 2.01 14.33
C THR A 392 -24.97 0.84 15.21
N ASP A 393 -25.90 0.00 15.63
CA ASP A 393 -25.62 -1.16 16.49
C ASP A 393 -24.90 -2.27 15.70
N GLN A 394 -25.20 -2.43 14.41
CA GLN A 394 -24.67 -3.52 13.58
C GLN A 394 -23.42 -3.16 12.77
N VAL A 395 -23.15 -1.88 12.50
CA VAL A 395 -22.05 -1.47 11.60
C VAL A 395 -20.68 -1.94 12.07
N SER A 396 -20.47 -2.09 13.38
CA SER A 396 -19.18 -2.56 13.89
C SER A 396 -18.90 -4.02 13.53
N ALA A 397 -19.93 -4.88 13.45
CA ALA A 397 -19.79 -6.26 13.02
C ALA A 397 -19.43 -6.33 11.53
N ILE A 398 -20.22 -5.67 10.68
CA ILE A 398 -19.99 -5.58 9.23
C ILE A 398 -18.61 -4.97 8.91
N ALA A 399 -18.24 -3.87 9.57
CA ALA A 399 -16.98 -3.18 9.32
C ALA A 399 -15.74 -3.93 9.85
N ALA A 400 -15.91 -4.98 10.66
CA ALA A 400 -14.83 -5.85 11.09
C ALA A 400 -14.52 -6.95 10.06
N GLN A 401 -15.45 -7.25 9.15
CA GLN A 401 -15.30 -8.34 8.18
C GLN A 401 -14.22 -8.03 7.12
N PRO A 402 -13.27 -8.96 6.87
CA PRO A 402 -12.19 -8.82 5.90
C PRO A 402 -12.62 -8.42 4.49
N TYR A 403 -13.60 -9.12 3.93
CA TYR A 403 -14.02 -8.95 2.54
C TYR A 403 -14.82 -7.66 2.32
N VAL A 404 -15.60 -7.22 3.32
CA VAL A 404 -16.26 -5.91 3.32
C VAL A 404 -15.22 -4.79 3.21
N ARG A 405 -14.18 -4.83 4.06
CA ARG A 405 -13.09 -3.84 3.99
C ARG A 405 -12.40 -3.86 2.63
N LYS A 406 -12.05 -5.04 2.12
CA LYS A 406 -11.38 -5.18 0.83
C LYS A 406 -12.19 -4.57 -0.32
N ALA A 407 -13.50 -4.82 -0.35
CA ALA A 407 -14.40 -4.25 -1.36
C ALA A 407 -14.53 -2.73 -1.21
N LEU A 408 -14.77 -2.24 0.02
CA LEU A 408 -14.99 -0.81 0.25
C LEU A 408 -13.73 0.04 0.06
N VAL A 409 -12.53 -0.46 0.41
CA VAL A 409 -11.26 0.23 0.13
C VAL A 409 -11.10 0.49 -1.37
N GLN A 410 -11.45 -0.47 -2.22
CA GLN A 410 -11.39 -0.28 -3.67
C GLN A 410 -12.34 0.82 -4.14
N GLN A 411 -13.56 0.90 -3.58
CA GLN A 411 -14.50 1.97 -3.91
C GLN A 411 -14.01 3.33 -3.37
N GLN A 412 -13.51 3.39 -2.14
CA GLN A 412 -12.94 4.60 -1.53
C GLN A 412 -11.77 5.16 -2.35
N GLN A 413 -10.87 4.29 -2.82
CA GLN A 413 -9.74 4.69 -3.66
C GLN A 413 -10.14 5.32 -4.99
N ARG A 414 -11.35 5.04 -5.52
CA ARG A 414 -11.85 5.68 -6.75
C ARG A 414 -12.03 7.18 -6.54
N TYR A 415 -12.52 7.60 -5.38
CA TYR A 415 -12.72 9.02 -5.05
C TYR A 415 -11.41 9.80 -4.96
N GLY A 416 -10.29 9.15 -4.61
CA GLY A 416 -8.98 9.80 -4.56
C GLY A 416 -8.19 9.78 -5.87
N ARG A 417 -8.78 9.35 -7.00
CA ARG A 417 -8.05 9.31 -8.29
C ARG A 417 -7.65 10.70 -8.76
N GLN A 418 -8.61 11.62 -8.81
CA GLN A 418 -8.39 13.03 -9.17
C GLN A 418 -7.83 13.86 -8.00
N GLY A 419 -7.87 13.29 -6.79
CA GLY A 419 -7.48 13.98 -5.57
C GLY A 419 -8.40 15.14 -5.24
N GLY A 420 -7.92 16.12 -4.48
CA GLY A 420 -8.74 17.25 -4.02
C GLY A 420 -9.76 16.81 -2.98
N VAL A 421 -9.43 15.78 -2.22
CA VAL A 421 -10.32 15.15 -1.25
C VAL A 421 -9.70 15.18 0.14
N ILE A 422 -10.56 15.31 1.13
CA ILE A 422 -10.25 15.08 2.53
C ILE A 422 -11.14 13.96 3.04
N MET A 423 -10.52 12.85 3.41
CA MET A 423 -11.21 11.63 3.77
C MET A 423 -10.93 11.25 5.22
N GLU A 424 -11.99 11.01 5.98
CA GLU A 424 -11.87 10.56 7.37
C GLU A 424 -12.25 9.10 7.57
N GLY A 425 -11.60 8.47 8.55
CA GLY A 425 -11.87 7.08 8.89
C GLY A 425 -10.98 6.55 10.00
N ARG A 426 -10.61 5.27 9.85
CA ARG A 426 -9.79 4.53 10.81
C ARG A 426 -8.48 4.01 10.21
N ASP A 427 -8.47 3.85 8.90
CA ASP A 427 -7.42 3.22 8.10
C ASP A 427 -7.15 3.96 6.78
N ILE A 428 -7.53 5.23 6.68
CA ILE A 428 -7.38 6.04 5.47
C ILE A 428 -5.90 6.20 5.11
N GLY A 429 -5.08 6.69 6.03
CA GLY A 429 -3.66 6.94 5.79
C GLY A 429 -2.82 5.66 5.75
N THR A 430 -3.36 4.52 6.19
CA THR A 430 -2.61 3.25 6.25
C THR A 430 -2.95 2.29 5.12
N HIS A 431 -4.22 2.23 4.67
CA HIS A 431 -4.73 1.25 3.71
C HIS A 431 -5.42 1.89 2.50
N VAL A 432 -6.23 2.93 2.70
CA VAL A 432 -6.96 3.56 1.59
C VAL A 432 -6.02 4.41 0.73
N PHE A 433 -5.37 5.40 1.34
CA PHE A 433 -4.43 6.34 0.72
C PHE A 433 -3.10 6.37 1.46
N PRO A 434 -2.30 5.28 1.39
CA PRO A 434 -0.96 5.25 1.99
C PRO A 434 0.01 6.27 1.38
N HIS A 435 -0.34 6.85 0.24
CA HIS A 435 0.41 7.92 -0.44
C HIS A 435 -0.37 9.24 -0.47
N ALA A 436 -1.25 9.49 0.50
CA ALA A 436 -1.83 10.81 0.71
C ALA A 436 -0.72 11.81 1.06
N GLU A 437 -0.82 13.03 0.52
CA GLU A 437 0.15 14.11 0.68
C GLU A 437 0.17 14.65 2.12
N LEU A 438 -0.97 14.60 2.82
CA LEU A 438 -1.07 14.83 4.26
C LEU A 438 -1.82 13.70 4.95
N LYS A 439 -1.20 13.11 5.96
CA LYS A 439 -1.80 12.11 6.85
C LYS A 439 -1.83 12.63 8.27
N LEU A 440 -2.99 12.58 8.91
CA LEU A 440 -3.20 13.02 10.28
C LEU A 440 -3.84 11.89 11.09
N PHE A 441 -3.47 11.84 12.36
CA PHE A 441 -4.07 10.92 13.32
C PHE A 441 -4.60 11.71 14.51
N LEU A 442 -5.91 11.95 14.55
CA LEU A 442 -6.54 12.70 15.63
C LEU A 442 -6.74 11.79 16.84
N THR A 443 -6.25 12.20 18.00
CA THR A 443 -6.43 11.49 19.26
C THR A 443 -7.16 12.34 20.29
N ALA A 444 -7.78 11.68 21.25
CA ALA A 444 -8.36 12.29 22.45
C ALA A 444 -8.42 11.21 23.53
N SER A 445 -8.25 11.60 24.79
CA SER A 445 -8.42 10.72 25.94
C SER A 445 -9.81 10.04 25.92
N VAL A 446 -9.90 8.82 26.45
CA VAL A 446 -11.18 8.09 26.53
C VAL A 446 -12.20 8.91 27.34
N GLN A 447 -11.74 9.56 28.40
CA GLN A 447 -12.52 10.45 29.27
C GLN A 447 -13.12 11.63 28.49
N GLU A 448 -12.30 12.35 27.72
CA GLU A 448 -12.77 13.48 26.91
C GLU A 448 -13.78 13.05 25.85
N ARG A 449 -13.56 11.89 25.22
CA ARG A 449 -14.49 11.34 24.23
C ARG A 449 -15.81 10.89 24.85
N ALA A 450 -15.78 10.29 26.04
CA ALA A 450 -16.98 9.97 26.81
C ALA A 450 -17.76 11.23 27.19
N ARG A 451 -17.07 12.28 27.65
CA ARG A 451 -17.68 13.59 27.97
C ARG A 451 -18.36 14.22 26.76
N ARG A 452 -17.69 14.26 25.60
CA ARG A 452 -18.25 14.77 24.33
C ARG A 452 -19.49 13.99 23.93
N ARG A 453 -19.43 12.65 23.97
CA ARG A 453 -20.56 11.77 23.64
C ARG A 453 -21.74 11.98 24.57
N GLN A 454 -21.50 12.13 25.87
CA GLN A 454 -22.55 12.41 26.84
C GLN A 454 -23.25 13.74 26.54
N GLN A 455 -22.49 14.78 26.18
CA GLN A 455 -23.05 16.07 25.81
C GLN A 455 -23.87 16.01 24.51
N ASP A 456 -23.41 15.26 23.51
CA ASP A 456 -24.15 15.05 22.27
C ASP A 456 -25.51 14.36 22.51
N LEU A 457 -25.54 13.34 23.37
CA LEU A 457 -26.78 12.64 23.75
C LEU A 457 -27.76 13.57 24.47
N LYS A 458 -27.25 14.41 25.40
CA LYS A 458 -28.06 15.45 26.06
C LYS A 458 -28.66 16.42 25.06
N ASN A 459 -27.86 16.90 24.11
CA ASN A 459 -28.30 17.84 23.08
C ASN A 459 -29.36 17.24 22.14
N GLN A 460 -29.35 15.92 21.95
CA GLN A 460 -30.32 15.17 21.14
C GLN A 460 -31.58 14.76 21.93
N GLY A 461 -31.70 15.15 23.21
CA GLY A 461 -32.82 14.76 24.07
C GLY A 461 -32.86 13.27 24.41
N GLN A 462 -31.74 12.56 24.24
CA GLN A 462 -31.60 11.15 24.61
C GLN A 462 -31.18 11.02 26.08
N GLY A 463 -31.29 9.80 26.63
CA GLY A 463 -30.81 9.51 27.98
C GLY A 463 -29.34 9.88 28.17
N THR A 464 -28.94 10.16 29.41
CA THR A 464 -27.56 10.50 29.78
C THR A 464 -26.92 9.31 30.52
N PRO A 465 -26.19 8.42 29.83
CA PRO A 465 -25.49 7.33 30.51
C PRO A 465 -24.42 7.87 31.45
N ALA A 466 -24.02 7.05 32.44
CA ALA A 466 -22.88 7.39 33.29
C ALA A 466 -21.60 7.50 32.44
N LEU A 467 -20.67 8.35 32.86
CA LEU A 467 -19.40 8.54 32.14
C LEU A 467 -18.61 7.23 32.09
N ASP A 468 -18.54 6.49 33.21
CA ASP A 468 -17.82 5.22 33.29
C ASP A 468 -18.32 4.18 32.27
N ASP A 469 -19.64 4.07 32.08
CA ASP A 469 -20.24 3.17 31.08
C ASP A 469 -19.84 3.57 29.65
N LEU A 470 -19.82 4.87 29.36
CA LEU A 470 -19.39 5.40 28.07
C LEU A 470 -17.90 5.17 27.85
N GLU A 471 -17.07 5.36 28.88
CA GLU A 471 -15.63 5.10 28.81
C GLU A 471 -15.34 3.63 28.51
N GLN A 472 -16.01 2.70 29.21
CA GLN A 472 -15.85 1.28 28.96
C GLN A 472 -16.29 0.89 27.55
N SER A 473 -17.45 1.38 27.10
CA SER A 473 -17.96 1.12 25.74
C SER A 473 -16.99 1.64 24.66
N ILE A 474 -16.45 2.85 24.84
CA ILE A 474 -15.48 3.45 23.93
C ILE A 474 -14.17 2.64 23.93
N TYR A 475 -13.68 2.24 25.10
CA TYR A 475 -12.47 1.44 25.23
C TYR A 475 -12.60 0.09 24.52
N GLU A 476 -13.71 -0.63 24.73
CA GLU A 476 -13.97 -1.91 24.07
C GLU A 476 -14.03 -1.76 22.55
N ARG A 477 -14.62 -0.66 22.07
CA ARG A 477 -14.70 -0.34 20.64
C ARG A 477 -13.31 -0.09 20.05
N ASP A 478 -12.49 0.74 20.70
CA ASP A 478 -11.15 1.03 20.24
C ASP A 478 -10.26 -0.23 20.24
N ARG A 479 -10.41 -1.09 21.25
CA ARG A 479 -9.76 -2.41 21.26
C ARG A 479 -10.16 -3.22 20.03
N LYS A 480 -11.47 -3.37 19.78
CA LYS A 480 -11.98 -4.08 18.58
C LYS A 480 -11.51 -3.44 17.27
N ASP A 481 -11.32 -2.13 17.22
CA ASP A 481 -10.86 -1.42 16.02
C ASP A 481 -9.36 -1.60 15.76
N SER A 482 -8.56 -1.61 16.82
CA SER A 482 -7.09 -1.72 16.77
C SER A 482 -6.59 -3.16 16.63
N THR A 483 -7.35 -4.15 17.09
CA THR A 483 -6.93 -5.57 17.07
C THR A 483 -7.48 -6.36 15.86
N ARG A 484 -7.91 -5.69 14.79
CA ARG A 484 -8.44 -6.37 13.59
C ARG A 484 -7.33 -6.93 12.72
N VAL A 485 -7.62 -8.05 12.03
CA VAL A 485 -6.69 -8.67 11.06
C VAL A 485 -6.47 -7.79 9.83
N ILE A 486 -7.55 -7.21 9.30
CA ILE A 486 -7.51 -6.34 8.13
C ILE A 486 -7.77 -4.91 8.55
N ALA A 487 -6.84 -4.04 8.15
CA ALA A 487 -6.89 -2.61 8.33
C ALA A 487 -7.21 -2.16 9.78
N PRO A 488 -6.38 -2.56 10.75
CA PRO A 488 -6.53 -2.13 12.14
C PRO A 488 -6.37 -0.60 12.25
N LEU A 489 -7.08 -0.01 13.21
CA LEU A 489 -6.89 1.38 13.60
C LEU A 489 -5.47 1.56 14.15
N ARG A 490 -4.60 2.16 13.33
CA ARG A 490 -3.22 2.48 13.67
C ARG A 490 -2.79 3.76 12.98
N LYS A 491 -1.89 4.51 13.62
CA LYS A 491 -1.24 5.66 13.00
C LYS A 491 -0.33 5.20 11.85
N ALA A 492 -0.40 5.86 10.70
CA ALA A 492 0.58 5.65 9.62
C ALA A 492 1.94 6.23 10.02
N ASP A 493 3.05 5.68 9.51
CA ASP A 493 4.41 6.06 9.96
C ASP A 493 4.73 7.55 9.82
N ASP A 494 4.23 8.13 8.74
CA ASP A 494 4.39 9.53 8.36
C ASP A 494 3.14 10.37 8.67
N ALA A 495 2.17 9.81 9.39
CA ALA A 495 1.03 10.58 9.89
C ALA A 495 1.44 11.45 11.08
N ILE A 496 0.99 12.70 11.05
CA ILE A 496 1.17 13.64 12.16
C ILE A 496 0.06 13.39 13.17
N GLU A 497 0.44 13.14 14.42
CA GLU A 497 -0.52 12.95 15.50
C GLU A 497 -0.96 14.30 16.08
N LEU A 498 -2.26 14.49 16.26
CA LEU A 498 -2.84 15.70 16.84
C LEU A 498 -3.75 15.31 18.01
N GLN A 499 -3.33 15.64 19.23
CA GLN A 499 -4.15 15.46 20.42
C GLN A 499 -5.17 16.60 20.54
N THR A 500 -6.45 16.24 20.58
CA THR A 500 -7.57 17.19 20.56
C THR A 500 -8.16 17.45 21.94
N ASP A 501 -7.55 16.93 23.00
CA ASP A 501 -8.00 17.20 24.38
C ASP A 501 -7.91 18.70 24.67
N HIS A 502 -8.99 19.27 25.22
CA HIS A 502 -9.09 20.69 25.60
C HIS A 502 -8.94 21.73 24.46
N LEU A 503 -8.78 21.29 23.20
CA LEU A 503 -8.76 22.18 22.05
C LEU A 503 -10.18 22.45 21.54
N THR A 504 -10.43 23.68 21.10
CA THR A 504 -11.68 24.01 20.39
C THR A 504 -11.66 23.45 18.98
N ILE A 505 -12.83 23.35 18.34
CA ILE A 505 -12.91 22.90 16.94
C ILE A 505 -12.13 23.87 16.05
N GLU A 506 -12.18 25.16 16.34
CA GLU A 506 -11.45 26.24 15.68
C GLU A 506 -9.93 26.04 15.79
N ASP A 507 -9.42 25.73 16.98
CA ASP A 507 -7.98 25.50 17.20
C ASP A 507 -7.47 24.31 16.38
N VAL A 508 -8.20 23.19 16.39
CA VAL A 508 -7.81 21.99 15.64
C VAL A 508 -7.89 22.27 14.12
N THR A 509 -8.93 22.97 13.67
CA THR A 509 -9.10 23.35 12.26
C THR A 509 -7.90 24.19 11.78
N ALA A 510 -7.55 25.23 12.51
CA ALA A 510 -6.42 26.11 12.19
C ALA A 510 -5.09 25.36 12.12
N GLN A 511 -4.85 24.41 13.05
CA GLN A 511 -3.65 23.58 13.01
C GLN A 511 -3.58 22.69 11.76
N ILE A 512 -4.69 22.06 11.38
CA ILE A 512 -4.74 21.20 10.20
C ILE A 512 -4.52 22.01 8.92
N VAL A 513 -5.15 23.18 8.80
CA VAL A 513 -4.98 24.08 7.65
C VAL A 513 -3.53 24.56 7.54
N ARG A 514 -2.89 24.93 8.66
CA ARG A 514 -1.46 25.28 8.67
C ARG A 514 -0.59 24.12 8.16
N LEU A 515 -0.80 22.91 8.69
CA LEU A 515 -0.06 21.71 8.28
C LEU A 515 -0.26 21.39 6.79
N TYR A 516 -1.46 21.62 6.26
CA TYR A 516 -1.74 21.48 4.83
C TYR A 516 -0.86 22.42 4.01
N HIS A 517 -0.84 23.72 4.33
CA HIS A 517 0.00 24.67 3.60
C HIS A 517 1.50 24.35 3.73
N GLU A 518 1.97 23.94 4.91
CA GLU A 518 3.39 23.57 5.12
C GLU A 518 3.81 22.33 4.31
N ARG A 519 2.95 21.30 4.23
CA ARG A 519 3.31 19.99 3.65
C ARG A 519 2.95 19.84 2.18
N VAL A 520 1.91 20.52 1.72
CA VAL A 520 1.24 20.24 0.46
C VAL A 520 1.35 21.41 -0.52
N SER A 521 1.34 22.65 -0.02
CA SER A 521 1.45 23.85 -0.82
C SER A 521 2.49 24.80 -0.21
N PRO A 522 3.77 24.39 -0.17
CA PRO A 522 4.82 25.21 0.40
C PRO A 522 4.81 26.55 -0.33
N ASN A 523 4.51 27.61 0.42
CA ASN A 523 4.45 28.96 -0.11
C ASN A 523 5.85 29.27 -0.66
N PRO A 524 6.02 29.61 -1.96
CA PRO A 524 7.34 29.83 -2.54
C PRO A 524 8.13 30.96 -1.84
N GLU A 525 7.46 31.81 -1.05
CA GLU A 525 8.07 32.89 -0.27
C GLU A 525 8.58 32.50 1.13
N GLN A 526 8.44 31.24 1.56
CA GLN A 526 8.83 30.79 2.92
C GLN A 526 9.81 29.61 2.96
N THR A 527 10.63 29.43 1.92
CA THR A 527 11.80 28.54 2.00
C THR A 527 13.04 29.41 2.19
N PRO A 528 13.85 29.21 3.25
CA PRO A 528 15.05 30.03 3.49
C PRO A 528 16.11 29.89 2.41
#